data_AF-A0A258KBI7-F1
#
_entry.id   AF-A0A258KBI7-F1
#
_cell.length_a   1.000
_cell.length_b   1.000
_cell.length_c   1.000
_cell.angle_alpha   90.00
_cell.angle_beta   90.00
_cell.angle_gamma   90.00
#
_symmetry.space_group_name_H-M   'P 1'
#
loop_
_entity.id
_entity.type
_entity.pdbx_description
1 polymer ?
#
loop_
_entity_poly.entity_id
_entity_poly.type
_entity_poly.pdbx_seq_one_letter_code
_entity_poly.pdbx_strand_id
1 'polypeptide(L)'
;EAFAENGRKHKPETYDHVLFSFHGLPQRQLVKSDHSQKHCLKVENCCSTLTENNKFCYSAQCHDTARLIAKKLGLTEDKYSVCFQSRLGKDPWVQPYTSVVIEELAEKGVKRLLVFCPAFVADCLETVYEVTVEYGDEFKKLGGEHVQLVESLNDHPLWIDALVELSKGGAD
;
A
#
# COMPACT_ATOMS: atom_id res chain seq x y z
N GLU A 1 -4.19 -11.37 -7.40
CA GLU A 1 -3.16 -12.14 -8.13
C GLU A 1 -2.41 -11.28 -9.13
N ALA A 2 -3.12 -10.53 -9.99
CA ALA A 2 -2.54 -9.56 -10.93
C ALA A 2 -1.42 -8.67 -10.35
N PHE A 3 -1.63 -8.02 -9.20
CA PHE A 3 -0.57 -7.23 -8.54
C PHE A 3 0.70 -8.05 -8.26
N ALA A 4 0.56 -9.29 -7.79
CA ALA A 4 1.72 -10.14 -7.53
C ALA A 4 2.41 -10.56 -8.84
N GLU A 5 1.68 -10.74 -9.94
CA GLU A 5 2.27 -11.01 -11.26
C GLU A 5 3.08 -9.82 -11.77
N ASN A 6 2.56 -8.60 -11.67
CA ASN A 6 3.32 -7.38 -11.98
C ASN A 6 4.57 -7.28 -11.11
N GLY A 7 4.43 -7.51 -9.80
CA GLY A 7 5.56 -7.51 -8.87
C GLY A 7 6.69 -8.48 -9.25
N ARG A 8 6.34 -9.70 -9.68
CA ARG A 8 7.33 -10.73 -10.07
C ARG A 8 8.16 -10.34 -11.30
N LYS A 9 7.64 -9.50 -12.19
CA LYS A 9 8.41 -9.00 -13.36
C LYS A 9 9.68 -8.25 -12.91
N HIS A 10 9.64 -7.66 -11.71
CA HIS A 10 10.74 -6.90 -11.13
C HIS A 10 11.69 -7.73 -10.26
N LYS A 11 11.45 -9.04 -10.05
CA LYS A 11 12.26 -9.90 -9.17
C LYS A 11 12.37 -9.35 -7.73
N PRO A 12 11.29 -9.40 -6.93
CA PRO A 12 11.22 -8.83 -5.58
C PRO A 12 12.35 -9.26 -4.64
N GLU A 13 12.90 -10.45 -4.82
CA GLU A 13 14.05 -10.98 -4.06
C GLU A 13 15.36 -10.19 -4.24
N THR A 14 15.43 -9.31 -5.26
CA THR A 14 16.58 -8.43 -5.53
C THR A 14 16.47 -7.07 -4.86
N TYR A 15 15.41 -6.85 -4.08
CA TYR A 15 15.18 -5.63 -3.29
C TYR A 15 15.34 -5.92 -1.81
N ASP A 16 15.78 -4.92 -1.06
CA ASP A 16 16.00 -5.07 0.37
C ASP A 16 14.66 -5.11 1.11
N HIS A 17 13.67 -4.36 0.60
CA HIS A 17 12.35 -4.21 1.20
C HIS A 17 11.25 -3.91 0.17
N VAL A 18 10.03 -4.36 0.47
CA VAL A 18 8.83 -4.05 -0.31
C VAL A 18 7.96 -3.04 0.45
N LEU A 19 7.59 -1.93 -0.20
CA LEU A 19 6.76 -0.89 0.41
C LEU A 19 5.38 -0.84 -0.27
N PHE A 20 4.32 -1.03 0.49
CA PHE A 20 2.94 -0.83 0.02
C PHE A 20 2.48 0.58 0.42
N SER A 21 2.46 1.50 -0.53
CA SER A 21 2.05 2.90 -0.33
C SER A 21 0.62 3.11 -0.82
N PHE A 22 -0.29 3.46 0.09
CA PHE A 22 -1.69 3.73 -0.21
C PHE A 22 -1.98 5.22 -0.12
N HIS A 23 -2.98 5.73 -0.84
CA HIS A 23 -3.37 7.13 -0.70
C HIS A 23 -3.88 7.39 0.73
N GLY A 24 -3.39 8.45 1.37
CA GLY A 24 -3.82 8.80 2.72
C GLY A 24 -5.27 9.29 2.76
N LEU A 25 -5.88 9.20 3.93
CA LEU A 25 -7.15 9.85 4.26
C LEU A 25 -7.02 10.62 5.58
N PRO A 26 -7.77 11.73 5.77
CA PRO A 26 -7.92 12.32 7.09
C PRO A 26 -8.51 11.30 8.08
N GLN A 27 -7.94 11.18 9.27
CA GLN A 27 -8.39 10.21 10.30
C GLN A 27 -9.88 10.34 10.63
N ARG A 28 -10.41 11.57 10.58
CA ARG A 28 -11.84 11.84 10.75
C ARG A 28 -12.74 11.07 9.78
N GLN A 29 -12.27 10.73 8.58
CA GLN A 29 -13.04 9.95 7.62
C GLN A 29 -13.09 8.47 8.02
N LEU A 30 -12.00 7.93 8.57
CA LEU A 30 -11.99 6.57 9.12
C LEU A 30 -12.93 6.45 10.33
N VAL A 31 -12.93 7.46 11.22
CA VAL A 31 -13.85 7.47 12.38
C VAL A 31 -15.31 7.56 11.94
N LYS A 32 -15.60 8.30 10.85
CA LYS A 32 -16.96 8.40 10.30
C LYS A 32 -17.43 7.08 9.68
N SER A 33 -16.54 6.28 9.10
CA SER A 33 -16.90 4.98 8.51
C SER A 33 -17.03 3.86 9.55
N ASP A 34 -16.55 4.05 10.78
CA ASP A 34 -16.74 3.09 11.87
C ASP A 34 -18.18 3.09 12.39
N HIS A 35 -18.98 2.10 11.98
CA HIS A 35 -20.39 2.01 12.38
C HIS A 35 -20.56 1.74 13.88
N SER A 36 -19.55 1.13 14.53
CA SER A 36 -19.58 0.86 15.96
C SER A 36 -19.27 2.09 16.81
N GLN A 37 -18.61 3.10 16.21
CA GLN A 37 -18.05 4.28 16.89
C GLN A 37 -17.10 3.94 18.05
N LYS A 38 -16.61 2.70 18.16
CA LYS A 38 -15.83 2.18 19.29
C LYS A 38 -14.58 1.43 18.84
N HIS A 39 -14.31 1.35 17.54
CA HIS A 39 -13.28 0.49 17.00
C HIS A 39 -12.12 1.28 16.37
N CYS A 40 -12.40 2.08 15.35
CA CYS A 40 -11.35 2.75 14.58
C CYS A 40 -10.61 3.79 15.44
N LEU A 41 -9.28 3.69 15.50
CA LEU A 41 -8.38 4.52 16.32
C LEU A 41 -8.62 4.42 17.85
N LYS A 42 -9.43 3.44 18.29
CA LYS A 42 -9.77 3.22 19.71
C LYS A 42 -9.32 1.85 20.21
N VAL A 43 -9.06 0.92 19.29
CA VAL A 43 -8.56 -0.42 19.58
C VAL A 43 -7.15 -0.55 19.02
N GLU A 44 -6.23 -1.06 19.84
CA GLU A 44 -4.87 -1.35 19.39
C GLU A 44 -4.87 -2.38 18.26
N ASN A 45 -4.00 -2.18 17.27
CA ASN A 45 -3.86 -3.08 16.13
C ASN A 45 -5.18 -3.34 15.37
N CYS A 46 -6.12 -2.39 15.40
CA CYS A 46 -7.44 -2.55 14.79
C CYS A 46 -7.42 -2.85 13.27
N CYS A 47 -6.35 -2.54 12.57
CA CYS A 47 -6.19 -2.82 11.13
C CYS A 47 -5.34 -4.07 10.84
N SER A 48 -4.84 -4.76 11.87
CA SER A 48 -3.97 -5.94 11.69
C SER A 48 -4.70 -7.11 11.06
N THR A 49 -6.00 -7.27 11.32
CA THR A 49 -6.83 -8.34 10.78
C THR A 49 -8.16 -7.77 10.31
N LEU A 50 -8.66 -8.26 9.18
CA LEU A 50 -9.99 -7.90 8.69
C LEU A 50 -11.05 -8.70 9.46
N THR A 51 -12.07 -8.01 9.96
CA THR A 51 -13.13 -8.53 10.83
C THR A 51 -14.46 -7.90 10.45
N GLU A 52 -15.57 -8.43 10.96
CA GLU A 52 -16.90 -7.83 10.74
C GLU A 52 -17.00 -6.37 11.18
N ASN A 53 -16.22 -5.95 12.18
CA ASN A 53 -16.24 -4.59 12.71
C ASN A 53 -15.50 -3.58 11.81
N ASN A 54 -14.56 -4.03 10.98
CA ASN A 54 -13.69 -3.15 10.19
C ASN A 54 -13.65 -3.50 8.70
N LYS A 55 -14.47 -4.45 8.22
CA LYS A 55 -14.49 -4.89 6.82
C LYS A 55 -14.76 -3.78 5.80
N PHE A 56 -15.35 -2.67 6.23
CA PHE A 56 -15.59 -1.46 5.41
C PHE A 56 -14.65 -0.29 5.76
N CYS A 57 -13.68 -0.51 6.64
CA CYS A 57 -12.66 0.48 6.97
C CYS A 57 -11.56 0.48 5.90
N TYR A 58 -11.30 1.63 5.30
CA TYR A 58 -10.27 1.81 4.28
C TYR A 58 -8.90 1.29 4.74
N SER A 59 -8.42 1.72 5.90
CA SER A 59 -7.10 1.31 6.40
C SER A 59 -7.01 -0.21 6.63
N ALA A 60 -8.06 -0.83 7.19
CA ALA A 60 -8.09 -2.28 7.39
C ALA A 60 -8.03 -3.04 6.05
N GLN A 61 -8.75 -2.57 5.02
CA GLN A 61 -8.69 -3.13 3.68
C GLN A 61 -7.32 -2.94 3.02
N CYS A 62 -6.65 -1.80 3.22
CA CYS A 62 -5.29 -1.57 2.73
C CYS A 62 -4.29 -2.57 3.33
N HIS A 63 -4.33 -2.75 4.66
CA HIS A 63 -3.46 -3.71 5.36
C HIS A 63 -3.74 -5.15 4.93
N ASP A 64 -5.01 -5.55 4.78
CA ASP A 64 -5.38 -6.88 4.29
C ASP A 64 -4.92 -7.10 2.85
N THR A 65 -5.13 -6.13 1.96
CA THR A 65 -4.66 -6.16 0.57
C THR A 65 -3.14 -6.33 0.49
N ALA A 66 -2.38 -5.54 1.26
CA ALA A 66 -0.93 -5.65 1.33
C ALA A 66 -0.48 -7.04 1.80
N ARG A 67 -1.11 -7.56 2.86
CA ARG A 67 -0.83 -8.93 3.37
C ARG A 67 -1.10 -10.00 2.32
N LEU A 68 -2.22 -9.91 1.59
CA LEU A 68 -2.58 -10.89 0.56
C LEU A 68 -1.61 -10.85 -0.62
N ILE A 69 -1.18 -9.65 -1.05
CA ILE A 69 -0.16 -9.51 -2.10
C ILE A 69 1.19 -10.05 -1.60
N ALA A 70 1.63 -9.66 -0.40
CA ALA A 70 2.87 -10.13 0.21
C ALA A 70 2.92 -11.65 0.33
N LYS A 71 1.83 -12.28 0.79
CA LYS A 71 1.68 -13.74 0.85
C LYS A 71 1.81 -14.39 -0.54
N LYS A 72 1.21 -13.80 -1.58
CA LYS A 72 1.32 -14.31 -2.97
C LYS A 72 2.73 -14.12 -3.54
N LEU A 73 3.49 -13.14 -3.07
CA LEU A 73 4.90 -12.92 -3.42
C LEU A 73 5.87 -13.76 -2.56
N GLY A 74 5.39 -14.45 -1.53
CA GLY A 74 6.24 -15.23 -0.62
C GLY A 74 7.07 -14.37 0.34
N LEU A 75 6.64 -13.13 0.62
CA LEU A 75 7.32 -12.22 1.52
C LEU A 75 6.98 -12.55 2.99
N THR A 76 7.97 -12.46 3.85
CA THR A 76 7.80 -12.50 5.32
C THR A 76 7.42 -11.12 5.86
N GLU A 77 6.89 -11.05 7.08
CA GLU A 77 6.41 -9.79 7.69
C GLU A 77 7.52 -8.74 7.87
N ASP A 78 8.78 -9.15 8.01
CA ASP A 78 9.94 -8.26 8.10
C ASP A 78 10.38 -7.71 6.74
N LYS A 79 9.88 -8.25 5.62
CA LYS A 79 10.26 -7.88 4.26
C LYS A 79 9.32 -6.90 3.58
N TYR A 80 8.28 -6.45 4.29
CA TYR A 80 7.42 -5.41 3.76
C TYR A 80 6.90 -4.46 4.83
N SER A 81 6.42 -3.30 4.39
CA SER A 81 5.72 -2.34 5.24
C SER A 81 4.56 -1.69 4.50
N VAL A 82 3.62 -1.15 5.27
CA VAL A 82 2.46 -0.41 4.76
C VAL A 82 2.59 1.04 5.19
N CYS A 83 2.36 1.98 4.28
CA CYS A 83 2.37 3.41 4.54
C CYS A 83 1.30 4.15 3.73
N PHE A 84 1.11 5.43 4.05
CA PHE A 84 0.10 6.29 3.46
C PHE A 84 0.70 7.60 2.92
N GLN A 85 0.47 7.88 1.64
CA GLN A 85 1.03 9.01 0.88
C GLN A 85 0.04 10.17 0.68
N SER A 86 0.48 11.24 0.00
CA SER A 86 -0.36 12.34 -0.49
C SER A 86 -1.24 13.04 0.56
N ARG A 87 -0.68 13.37 1.73
CA ARG A 87 -1.41 14.12 2.78
C ARG A 87 -1.45 15.63 2.50
N LEU A 88 -2.54 16.28 2.91
CA LEU A 88 -2.73 17.73 2.77
C LEU A 88 -3.26 18.38 4.07
N GLY A 89 -2.85 19.62 4.31
CA GLY A 89 -3.31 20.40 5.47
C GLY A 89 -2.68 19.96 6.79
N LYS A 90 -3.31 20.35 7.91
CA LYS A 90 -2.77 20.16 9.28
C LYS A 90 -3.51 19.11 10.10
N ASP A 91 -4.66 18.63 9.63
CA ASP A 91 -5.41 17.57 10.32
C ASP A 91 -4.57 16.29 10.40
N PRO A 92 -4.79 15.40 11.40
CA PRO A 92 -4.18 14.08 11.40
C PRO A 92 -4.70 13.21 10.24
N TRP A 93 -3.77 12.55 9.53
CA TRP A 93 -4.07 11.57 8.46
C TRP A 93 -3.72 10.16 8.91
N VAL A 94 -4.17 9.16 8.15
CA VAL A 94 -3.80 7.75 8.41
C VAL A 94 -2.28 7.61 8.40
N GLN A 95 -1.77 6.85 9.36
CA GLN A 95 -0.34 6.62 9.60
C GLN A 95 -0.01 5.13 9.41
N PRO A 96 1.25 4.80 9.10
CA PRO A 96 2.41 5.69 9.02
C PRO A 96 2.50 6.44 7.68
N TYR A 97 3.14 7.62 7.68
CA TYR A 97 3.28 8.44 6.47
C TYR A 97 4.42 7.94 5.59
N THR A 98 4.21 7.90 4.26
CA THR A 98 5.21 7.39 3.31
C THR A 98 6.58 8.06 3.46
N SER A 99 6.63 9.39 3.59
CA SER A 99 7.88 10.13 3.77
C SER A 99 8.66 9.67 5.03
N VAL A 100 7.96 9.42 6.14
CA VAL A 100 8.57 8.97 7.40
C VAL A 100 9.08 7.54 7.27
N VAL A 101 8.31 6.65 6.64
CA VAL A 101 8.71 5.25 6.47
C VAL A 101 9.92 5.13 5.54
N ILE A 102 10.00 5.96 4.50
CA ILE A 102 11.15 5.99 3.59
C ILE A 102 12.42 6.44 4.32
N GLU A 103 12.32 7.47 5.16
CA GLU A 103 13.42 7.93 6.02
C GLU A 103 13.89 6.81 6.96
N GLU A 104 12.97 6.19 7.70
CA GLU A 104 13.30 5.09 8.61
C GLU A 104 13.94 3.89 7.90
N LEU A 105 13.50 3.56 6.68
CA LEU A 105 14.09 2.46 5.90
C LEU A 105 15.50 2.82 5.42
N ALA A 106 15.72 4.05 4.95
CA ALA A 106 17.04 4.51 4.55
C ALA A 106 18.03 4.51 5.74
N GLU A 107 17.60 4.99 6.90
CA GLU A 107 18.40 4.95 8.14
C GLU A 107 18.76 3.53 8.59
N LYS A 108 17.86 2.56 8.36
CA LYS A 108 18.11 1.12 8.59
C LYS A 108 19.04 0.49 7.54
N GLY A 109 19.50 1.26 6.55
CA GLY A 109 20.45 0.82 5.53
C GLY A 109 19.81 0.16 4.32
N VAL A 110 18.48 0.22 4.15
CA VAL A 110 17.82 -0.24 2.92
C VAL A 110 18.30 0.63 1.75
N LYS A 111 18.71 -0.02 0.65
CA LYS A 111 19.22 0.64 -0.56
C LYS A 111 18.26 0.51 -1.73
N ARG A 112 17.49 -0.58 -1.82
CA ARG A 112 16.61 -0.88 -2.95
C ARG A 112 15.20 -1.15 -2.45
N LEU A 113 14.25 -0.29 -2.84
CA LEU A 113 12.83 -0.42 -2.55
C LEU A 113 12.04 -0.85 -3.79
N LEU A 114 11.16 -1.84 -3.61
CA LEU A 114 10.10 -2.16 -4.56
C LEU A 114 8.78 -1.65 -4.01
N VAL A 115 8.13 -0.73 -4.71
CA VAL A 115 6.94 -0.01 -4.22
C VAL A 115 5.70 -0.42 -4.99
N PHE A 116 4.64 -0.73 -4.27
CA PHE A 116 3.30 -0.99 -4.80
C PHE A 116 2.34 0.12 -4.37
N CYS A 117 1.39 0.49 -5.24
CA CYS A 117 0.30 1.41 -4.92
C CYS A 117 -1.09 0.78 -5.16
N PRO A 118 -1.52 -0.22 -4.36
CA PRO A 118 -2.69 -1.04 -4.69
C PRO A 118 -4.05 -0.34 -4.54
N ALA A 119 -4.08 0.89 -4.00
CA ALA A 119 -5.29 1.71 -3.94
C ALA A 119 -5.75 2.20 -5.33
N PHE A 120 -4.85 2.19 -6.32
CA PHE A 120 -5.14 2.59 -7.69
C PHE A 120 -5.07 1.37 -8.60
N VAL A 121 -6.03 1.26 -9.54
CA VAL A 121 -6.09 0.17 -10.54
C VAL A 121 -5.47 0.54 -11.88
N ALA A 122 -5.10 1.81 -12.06
CA ALA A 122 -4.34 2.29 -13.21
C ALA A 122 -3.23 3.22 -12.73
N ASP A 123 -2.15 3.32 -13.51
CA ASP A 123 -1.08 4.26 -13.20
C ASP A 123 -1.59 5.70 -13.30
N CYS A 124 -1.21 6.52 -12.31
CA CYS A 124 -1.63 7.91 -12.22
C CYS A 124 -0.44 8.79 -11.80
N LEU A 125 -0.66 10.10 -11.71
CA LEU A 125 0.40 11.05 -11.36
C LEU A 125 0.96 10.75 -9.96
N GLU A 126 0.09 10.42 -9.01
CA GLU A 126 0.42 10.08 -7.64
C GLU A 126 1.23 8.78 -7.51
N THR A 127 1.16 7.88 -8.49
CA THR A 127 2.02 6.68 -8.51
C THR A 127 3.31 6.97 -9.25
N VAL A 128 3.23 7.45 -10.50
CA VAL A 128 4.41 7.59 -11.36
C VAL A 128 5.32 8.71 -10.87
N TYR A 129 4.80 9.89 -10.58
CA TYR A 129 5.63 11.05 -10.23
C TYR A 129 5.96 11.09 -8.73
N GLU A 130 4.96 11.06 -7.84
CA GLU A 130 5.19 11.19 -6.39
C GLU A 130 6.10 10.06 -5.87
N VAL A 131 5.86 8.81 -6.26
CA VAL A 131 6.66 7.66 -5.77
C VAL A 131 8.03 7.58 -6.41
N THR A 132 8.14 7.68 -7.73
CA THR A 132 9.44 7.43 -8.38
C THR A 132 10.35 8.66 -8.38
N VAL A 133 9.78 9.87 -8.37
CA VAL A 133 10.55 11.12 -8.42
C VAL A 133 10.68 11.71 -7.03
N GLU A 134 9.58 12.14 -6.39
CA GLU A 134 9.68 12.87 -5.11
C GLU A 134 10.24 11.98 -3.99
N TYR A 135 9.56 10.86 -3.72
CA TYR A 135 10.00 9.89 -2.72
C TYR A 135 11.28 9.15 -3.14
N GLY A 136 11.49 8.93 -4.44
CA GLY A 136 12.73 8.38 -4.98
C GLY A 136 13.94 9.27 -4.72
N ASP A 137 13.81 10.58 -4.93
CA ASP A 137 14.87 11.55 -4.68
C ASP A 137 15.11 11.76 -3.18
N GLU A 138 14.06 11.76 -2.36
CA GLU A 138 14.18 11.78 -0.90
C GLU A 138 14.94 10.55 -0.39
N PHE A 139 14.54 9.35 -0.83
CA PHE A 139 15.21 8.11 -0.46
C PHE A 139 16.70 8.11 -0.83
N LYS A 140 17.04 8.60 -2.03
CA LYS A 140 18.44 8.74 -2.48
C LYS A 140 19.23 9.72 -1.64
N LYS A 141 18.65 10.87 -1.27
CA LYS A 141 19.29 11.87 -0.40
C LYS A 141 19.59 11.31 1.00
N LEU A 142 18.74 10.40 1.47
CA LEU A 142 18.89 9.72 2.76
C LEU A 142 19.80 8.49 2.70
N GLY A 143 20.43 8.23 1.55
CA GLY A 143 21.40 7.16 1.37
C GLY A 143 20.85 5.86 0.78
N GLY A 144 19.57 5.83 0.38
CA GLY A 144 19.04 4.81 -0.52
C GLY A 144 19.61 4.93 -1.94
N GLU A 145 19.36 3.95 -2.79
CA GLU A 145 19.93 3.89 -4.15
C GLU A 145 18.85 3.86 -5.23
N HIS A 146 17.82 3.02 -5.05
CA HIS A 146 16.81 2.80 -6.08
C HIS A 146 15.41 2.59 -5.49
N VAL A 147 14.43 3.24 -6.12
CA VAL A 147 13.00 3.02 -5.89
C VAL A 147 12.41 2.54 -7.21
N GLN A 148 11.89 1.31 -7.22
CA GLN A 148 11.17 0.75 -8.35
C GLN A 148 9.67 0.76 -8.04
N LEU A 149 8.89 1.49 -8.83
CA LEU A 149 7.44 1.36 -8.82
C LEU A 149 7.04 0.09 -9.59
N VAL A 150 6.12 -0.68 -9.02
CA VAL A 150 5.40 -1.75 -9.72
C VAL A 150 4.20 -1.16 -10.41
N GLU A 151 4.04 -1.49 -11.69
CA GLU A 151 2.91 -1.04 -12.51
C GLU A 151 1.58 -1.44 -11.86
N SER A 152 0.61 -0.54 -11.93
CA SER A 152 -0.75 -0.83 -11.51
C SER A 152 -1.41 -1.90 -12.39
N LEU A 153 -2.67 -2.22 -12.13
CA LEU A 153 -3.38 -3.27 -12.85
C LEU A 153 -3.54 -2.93 -14.34
N ASN A 154 -3.76 -1.67 -14.70
CA ASN A 154 -3.91 -1.20 -16.08
C ASN A 154 -4.83 -2.12 -16.89
N ASP A 155 -4.33 -2.73 -17.95
CA ASP A 155 -5.02 -3.67 -18.85
C ASP A 155 -4.70 -5.14 -18.56
N HIS A 156 -4.22 -5.47 -17.35
CA HIS A 156 -3.83 -6.83 -16.98
C HIS A 156 -5.00 -7.82 -17.19
N PRO A 157 -4.82 -8.93 -17.92
CA PRO A 157 -5.91 -9.87 -18.24
C PRO A 157 -6.68 -10.36 -17.00
N LEU A 158 -5.97 -10.81 -15.97
CA LEU A 158 -6.59 -11.22 -14.70
C LEU A 158 -7.43 -10.13 -14.01
N TRP A 159 -7.11 -8.84 -14.20
CA TRP A 159 -7.91 -7.75 -13.66
C TRP A 159 -9.21 -7.58 -14.46
N ILE A 160 -9.12 -7.65 -15.79
CA ILE A 160 -10.29 -7.59 -16.67
C ILE A 160 -11.23 -8.77 -16.38
N ASP A 161 -10.68 -9.98 -16.23
CA ASP A 161 -11.46 -11.18 -15.89
C ASP A 161 -12.15 -11.01 -14.52
N ALA A 162 -11.42 -10.52 -13.51
CA ALA A 162 -11.99 -10.25 -12.19
C ALA A 162 -13.14 -9.23 -12.25
N LEU A 163 -13.02 -8.17 -13.06
CA LEU A 163 -14.10 -7.20 -13.27
C LEU A 163 -15.33 -7.85 -13.90
N VAL A 164 -15.13 -8.73 -14.90
CA VAL A 164 -16.23 -9.49 -15.53
C VAL A 164 -16.92 -10.38 -14.50
N GLU A 165 -16.17 -11.08 -13.65
CA GLU A 165 -16.74 -11.92 -12.59
C GLU A 165 -17.51 -11.11 -11.54
N LEU A 166 -16.94 -9.99 -11.07
CA LEU A 166 -17.61 -9.09 -10.13
C LEU A 166 -18.92 -8.54 -10.72
N SER A 167 -18.95 -8.20 -12.01
CA SER A 167 -20.16 -7.70 -12.68
C SER A 167 -21.29 -8.75 -12.75
N LYS A 168 -20.96 -10.03 -12.64
CA LYS A 168 -21.91 -11.15 -12.68
C LYS A 168 -22.44 -11.54 -11.29
N GLY A 169 -22.02 -10.84 -10.23
CA GLY A 169 -22.44 -11.11 -8.84
C GLY A 169 -21.33 -11.63 -7.94
N GLY A 170 -20.09 -11.75 -8.44
CA GLY A 170 -18.97 -12.34 -7.70
C GLY A 170 -19.08 -13.87 -7.61
N ALA A 171 -17.94 -14.55 -7.53
CA ALA A 171 -17.93 -15.94 -7.10
C ALA A 171 -18.21 -15.99 -5.58
N ASP A 172 -19.23 -16.75 -5.17
CA ASP A 172 -19.42 -17.19 -3.78
C ASP A 172 -18.20 -18.00 -3.29
#